data_AF-A0A9P0CG91-F1
#
_entry.id   AF-A0A9P0CG91-F1
#
_cell.length_a   1.000
_cell.length_b   1.000
_cell.length_c   1.000
_cell.angle_alpha   90.00
_cell.angle_beta   90.00
_cell.angle_gamma   90.00
#
_symmetry.space_group_name_H-M   'P 1'
#
loop_
_entity.id
_entity.type
_entity.pdbx_description
1 polymer ?
#
loop_
_entity_poly.entity_id
_entity_poly.type
_entity_poly.pdbx_seq_one_letter_code
_entity_poly.pdbx_strand_id
1 'polypeptide(L)'
;MYFETIIYFIIWSLSVIYSVHRFSTSSYNYFRYYNDEYDDFTQGISFLSKKRDKADLEWEAIMFLVKDYFPWLVIYVSVALATKYIKSLKIFKLWHILFTVIYILLKWNYIFLLLLLIQPAVFLNIRYLYQNKSSVWMSSSISLALLNYLKSIVNNPDLIETIKSKDYEIYVLICSLFWMNLKCTSFCLENTENTNALDFLSYCFYPPTVFSGPFILYKDFETCYNSNIEFSLWRCKKLARNLIKSLFWFSFLYICLHFVYLNASAYHPQLIENLDSWSLYGFGYAMGQFFHLKYVIQYGISTSIASFERINVPNLPRCIGRIHLYSDMWKYFDPGLYNFLIKNIYLPMTKFTQNKPIRSFFCFSFVYVWHGLETHIFIWTILNYFGLMCESVLWSKTDKIKKNGQEQNWKRRKDCFISAFLLAMSAISNFYFFAGYNVGNVFFRRLFADMFGNIVLIAALYCCCQVSTEIPTVPASQM
;
A
#
# COMPACT_ATOMS: atom_id res chain seq x y z
N MET A 1 -21.36 -27.31 -7.42
CA MET A 1 -20.73 -26.04 -7.04
C MET A 1 -19.38 -26.27 -6.38
N TYR A 2 -19.28 -26.96 -5.24
CA TYR A 2 -18.00 -27.20 -4.56
C TYR A 2 -16.89 -27.83 -5.43
N PHE A 3 -17.19 -28.93 -6.14
CA PHE A 3 -16.23 -29.57 -7.06
C PHE A 3 -15.80 -28.66 -8.23
N GLU A 4 -16.73 -27.88 -8.78
CA GLU A 4 -16.44 -26.90 -9.84
C GLU A 4 -15.49 -25.80 -9.34
N THR A 5 -15.71 -25.30 -8.11
CA THR A 5 -14.81 -24.32 -7.47
C THR A 5 -13.41 -24.87 -7.22
N ILE A 6 -13.28 -26.15 -6.84
CA ILE A 6 -11.96 -26.80 -6.69
C ILE A 6 -11.23 -26.84 -8.04
N ILE A 7 -11.93 -27.17 -9.13
CA ILE A 7 -11.33 -27.16 -10.48
C ILE A 7 -10.84 -25.75 -10.83
N TYR A 8 -11.67 -24.72 -10.63
CA TYR A 8 -11.25 -23.34 -10.87
C TYR A 8 -10.04 -22.94 -10.02
N PHE A 9 -10.00 -23.35 -8.75
CA PHE A 9 -8.86 -23.11 -7.87
C PHE A 9 -7.58 -23.78 -8.36
N ILE A 10 -7.67 -25.04 -8.81
CA ILE A 10 -6.52 -25.78 -9.37
C ILE A 10 -6.03 -25.10 -10.65
N ILE A 11 -6.92 -24.79 -11.60
CA ILE A 11 -6.55 -24.14 -12.86
C ILE A 11 -5.89 -22.78 -12.59
N TRP A 12 -6.48 -21.97 -11.71
CA TRP A 12 -5.94 -20.67 -11.33
C TRP A 12 -4.54 -20.81 -10.71
N SER A 13 -4.39 -21.68 -9.71
CA SER A 13 -3.11 -21.87 -9.01
C SER A 13 -2.02 -22.39 -9.93
N LEU A 14 -2.33 -23.39 -10.77
CA LEU A 14 -1.37 -23.94 -11.73
C LEU A 14 -0.98 -22.93 -12.80
N SER A 15 -1.94 -22.14 -13.30
CA SER A 15 -1.64 -21.07 -14.28
C SER A 15 -0.69 -20.02 -13.70
N VAL A 16 -0.91 -19.63 -12.44
CA VAL A 16 -0.02 -18.71 -11.71
C VAL A 16 1.36 -19.32 -11.53
N ILE A 17 1.46 -20.54 -11.00
CA ILE A 17 2.76 -21.20 -10.76
C ILE A 17 3.53 -21.35 -12.08
N TYR A 18 2.86 -21.81 -13.14
CA TYR A 18 3.47 -22.00 -14.45
C TYR A 18 3.96 -20.68 -15.07
N SER A 19 3.11 -19.64 -15.05
CA SER A 19 3.46 -18.32 -15.60
C SER A 19 4.64 -17.67 -14.87
N VAL A 20 4.65 -17.69 -13.53
CA VAL A 20 5.74 -17.16 -12.71
C VAL A 20 7.03 -17.96 -12.92
N HIS A 21 6.94 -19.29 -13.04
CA HIS A 21 8.09 -20.13 -13.34
C HIS A 21 8.70 -19.83 -14.73
N ARG A 22 7.85 -19.66 -15.75
CA ARG A 22 8.27 -19.28 -17.11
C ARG A 22 8.98 -17.92 -17.11
N PHE A 23 8.43 -16.95 -16.40
CA PHE A 23 9.07 -15.64 -16.21
C PHE A 23 10.42 -15.77 -15.49
N SER A 24 10.45 -16.42 -14.32
CA SER A 24 11.66 -16.61 -13.52
C SER A 24 12.78 -17.29 -14.32
N THR A 25 12.45 -18.29 -15.14
CA THR A 25 13.43 -18.95 -16.01
C THR A 25 13.96 -17.99 -17.08
N SER A 26 13.07 -17.20 -17.69
CA SER A 26 13.43 -16.24 -18.74
C SER A 26 14.32 -15.12 -18.20
N SER A 27 13.95 -14.53 -17.05
CA SER A 27 14.75 -13.49 -16.40
C SER A 27 16.08 -14.02 -15.87
N TYR A 28 16.09 -15.22 -15.28
CA TYR A 28 17.33 -15.86 -14.84
C TYR A 28 18.33 -16.05 -15.99
N ASN A 29 17.86 -16.56 -17.14
CA ASN A 29 18.71 -16.76 -18.31
C ASN A 29 19.24 -15.44 -18.86
N TYR A 30 18.41 -14.39 -18.91
CA TYR A 30 18.81 -13.06 -19.35
C TYR A 30 19.92 -12.47 -18.45
N PHE A 31 19.75 -12.54 -17.12
CA PHE A 31 20.67 -11.94 -16.16
C PHE A 31 21.88 -12.80 -15.75
N ARG A 32 21.99 -14.02 -16.29
CA ARG A 32 23.05 -14.98 -15.94
C ARG A 32 24.45 -14.44 -16.24
N TYR A 33 24.63 -13.83 -17.41
CA TYR A 33 25.89 -13.24 -17.87
C TYR A 33 25.80 -11.71 -18.03
N TYR A 34 24.75 -11.11 -17.49
CA TYR A 34 24.57 -9.67 -17.48
C TYR A 34 25.66 -9.00 -16.63
N ASN A 35 26.31 -8.00 -17.23
CA ASN A 35 27.19 -7.07 -16.56
C ASN A 35 26.33 -6.01 -15.85
N ASP A 36 26.43 -5.93 -14.52
CA ASP A 36 25.52 -5.15 -13.69
C ASP A 36 25.84 -3.65 -13.72
N GLU A 37 25.54 -3.01 -14.85
CA GLU A 37 25.87 -1.59 -15.10
C GLU A 37 25.02 -0.63 -14.25
N TYR A 38 23.81 -1.02 -13.90
CA TYR A 38 22.86 -0.18 -13.15
C TYR A 38 22.84 -0.49 -11.65
N ASP A 39 23.72 -1.37 -11.17
CA ASP A 39 23.74 -1.81 -9.77
C ASP A 39 22.38 -2.41 -9.35
N ASP A 40 21.78 -3.25 -10.21
CA ASP A 40 20.48 -3.89 -9.98
C ASP A 40 20.58 -5.11 -9.06
N PHE A 41 21.77 -5.67 -8.89
CA PHE A 41 22.01 -6.88 -8.10
C PHE A 41 22.99 -6.66 -6.95
N THR A 42 22.86 -7.50 -5.94
CA THR A 42 23.86 -7.64 -4.87
C THR A 42 24.25 -9.10 -4.71
N GLN A 43 25.30 -9.33 -3.91
CA GLN A 43 25.73 -10.67 -3.55
C GLN A 43 24.58 -11.41 -2.85
N GLY A 44 24.18 -12.54 -3.44
CA GLY A 44 23.15 -13.40 -2.87
C GLY A 44 23.65 -14.27 -1.74
N ILE A 45 22.75 -15.05 -1.15
CA ILE A 45 23.09 -16.05 -0.14
C ILE A 45 23.89 -17.20 -0.79
N SER A 46 25.11 -17.45 -0.30
CA SER A 46 26.10 -18.36 -0.92
C SER A 46 25.59 -19.76 -1.26
N PHE A 47 24.71 -20.34 -0.41
CA PHE A 47 24.14 -21.68 -0.63
C PHE A 47 22.86 -21.69 -1.49
N LEU A 48 22.30 -20.52 -1.80
CA LEU A 48 20.99 -20.38 -2.45
C LEU A 48 21.13 -19.88 -3.89
N SER A 49 21.74 -18.70 -4.07
CA SER A 49 21.97 -18.06 -5.38
C SER A 49 23.10 -17.05 -5.27
N LYS A 50 23.86 -16.87 -6.36
CA LYS A 50 24.98 -15.92 -6.40
C LYS A 50 24.53 -14.46 -6.40
N LYS A 51 23.32 -14.17 -6.90
CA LYS A 51 22.78 -12.82 -7.04
C LYS A 51 21.43 -12.70 -6.33
N ARG A 52 21.14 -11.49 -5.83
CA ARG A 52 19.82 -11.09 -5.35
C ARG A 52 19.44 -9.78 -6.02
N ASP A 53 18.23 -9.72 -6.56
CA ASP A 53 17.64 -8.50 -7.09
C ASP A 53 17.48 -7.46 -5.95
N LYS A 54 18.06 -6.27 -6.15
CA LYS A 54 17.96 -5.12 -5.22
C LYS A 54 17.41 -3.85 -5.89
N ALA A 55 16.90 -3.95 -7.12
CA ALA A 55 16.58 -2.77 -7.92
C ALA A 55 15.35 -1.97 -7.41
N ASP A 56 14.53 -2.52 -6.51
CA ASP A 56 13.40 -1.80 -5.92
C ASP A 56 13.81 -0.99 -4.67
N LEU A 57 13.89 0.33 -4.84
CA LEU A 57 14.26 1.27 -3.79
C LEU A 57 13.31 1.20 -2.57
N GLU A 58 12.00 1.00 -2.79
CA GLU A 58 11.02 0.90 -1.71
C GLU A 58 11.30 -0.33 -0.83
N TRP A 59 11.63 -1.47 -1.44
CA TRP A 59 11.98 -2.68 -0.72
C TRP A 59 13.29 -2.55 0.06
N GLU A 60 14.30 -1.89 -0.49
CA GLU A 60 15.53 -1.57 0.24
C GLU A 60 15.24 -0.64 1.43
N ALA A 61 14.34 0.33 1.26
CA ALA A 61 13.84 1.18 2.36
C ALA A 61 13.06 0.39 3.43
N ILE A 62 12.23 -0.59 3.04
CA ILE A 62 11.56 -1.50 3.97
C ILE A 62 12.57 -2.33 4.73
N MET A 63 13.58 -2.89 4.04
CA MET A 63 14.64 -3.66 4.69
C MET A 63 15.45 -2.82 5.67
N PHE A 64 15.74 -1.58 5.32
CA PHE A 64 16.33 -0.62 6.24
C PHE A 64 15.46 -0.43 7.48
N LEU A 65 14.16 -0.13 7.34
CA LEU A 65 13.28 0.02 8.49
C LEU A 65 13.20 -1.24 9.36
N VAL A 66 13.17 -2.43 8.75
CA VAL A 66 13.14 -3.71 9.46
C VAL A 66 14.42 -3.96 10.26
N LYS A 67 15.59 -3.55 9.75
CA LYS A 67 16.89 -3.73 10.42
C LYS A 67 17.18 -2.64 11.44
N ASP A 68 16.86 -1.39 11.11
CA ASP A 68 17.34 -0.21 11.84
C ASP A 68 16.28 0.43 12.73
N TYR A 69 15.01 0.47 12.31
CA TYR A 69 13.95 1.17 13.06
C TYR A 69 13.09 0.24 13.92
N PHE A 70 12.54 -0.83 13.35
CA PHE A 70 11.60 -1.71 14.04
C PHE A 70 12.16 -2.39 15.30
N PRO A 71 13.46 -2.73 15.41
CA PRO A 71 14.00 -3.22 16.68
C PRO A 71 13.86 -2.22 17.83
N TRP A 72 13.96 -0.91 17.55
CA TRP A 72 13.77 0.13 18.56
C TRP A 72 12.33 0.22 19.05
N LEU A 73 11.35 -0.21 18.23
CA LEU A 73 9.96 -0.22 18.66
C LEU A 73 9.71 -1.20 19.83
N VAL A 74 10.59 -2.19 20.05
CA VAL A 74 10.53 -3.04 21.25
C VAL A 74 10.78 -2.23 22.52
N ILE A 75 11.75 -1.31 22.47
CA ILE A 75 12.06 -0.38 23.57
C ILE A 75 10.89 0.58 23.76
N TYR A 76 10.37 1.14 22.66
CA TYR A 76 9.20 2.01 22.67
C TYR A 76 8.01 1.36 23.38
N VAL A 77 7.61 0.15 22.97
CA VAL A 77 6.47 -0.58 23.54
C VAL A 77 6.67 -0.88 25.01
N SER A 78 7.89 -1.24 25.42
CA SER A 78 8.21 -1.55 26.82
C SER A 78 7.98 -0.33 27.73
N VAL A 79 8.45 0.85 27.32
CA VAL A 79 8.24 2.10 28.07
C VAL A 79 6.78 2.56 27.97
N ALA A 80 6.15 2.44 26.80
CA ALA A 80 4.74 2.77 26.59
C ALA A 80 3.82 1.98 27.57
N LEU A 81 4.09 0.69 27.75
CA LEU A 81 3.40 -0.14 28.75
C LEU A 81 3.62 0.38 30.18
N ALA A 82 4.85 0.73 30.54
CA ALA A 82 5.16 1.27 31.87
C ALA A 82 4.44 2.60 32.13
N THR A 83 4.40 3.51 31.15
CA THR A 83 3.69 4.80 31.31
C THR A 83 2.19 4.64 31.48
N LYS A 84 1.57 3.67 30.79
CA LYS A 84 0.15 3.33 30.99
C LYS A 84 -0.12 2.63 32.32
N TYR A 85 0.84 1.86 32.84
CA TYR A 85 0.75 1.30 34.20
C TYR A 85 0.70 2.40 35.27
N ILE A 86 1.45 3.48 35.08
CA ILE A 86 1.44 4.69 35.93
C ILE A 86 0.16 5.52 35.71
N LYS A 87 -0.71 5.14 34.77
CA LYS A 87 -1.98 5.81 34.41
C LYS A 87 -1.83 7.29 34.03
N SER A 88 -0.65 7.69 33.54
CA SER A 88 -0.39 9.07 33.11
C SER A 88 -0.49 9.22 31.59
N LEU A 89 -1.65 9.66 31.11
CA LEU A 89 -1.88 9.92 29.68
C LEU A 89 -0.94 11.00 29.12
N LYS A 90 -0.57 12.00 29.93
CA LYS A 90 0.35 13.06 29.50
C LYS A 90 1.74 12.50 29.22
N ILE A 91 2.26 11.64 30.10
CA ILE A 91 3.59 11.02 29.91
C ILE A 91 3.56 10.07 28.71
N PHE A 92 2.48 9.30 28.54
CA PHE A 92 2.30 8.42 27.37
C PHE A 92 2.35 9.21 26.05
N LYS A 93 1.62 10.33 25.95
CA LYS A 93 1.63 11.22 24.78
C LYS A 93 3.00 11.85 24.53
N LEU A 94 3.68 12.30 25.59
CA LEU A 94 5.05 12.83 25.48
C LEU A 94 6.03 11.75 25.03
N TRP A 95 5.85 10.51 25.47
CA TRP A 95 6.71 9.39 25.05
C TRP A 95 6.64 9.12 23.55
N HIS A 96 5.46 9.23 22.93
CA HIS A 96 5.33 9.13 21.47
C HIS A 96 6.23 10.13 20.74
N ILE A 97 6.17 11.39 21.19
CA ILE A 97 6.93 12.50 20.59
C ILE A 97 8.42 12.30 20.86
N LEU A 98 8.80 12.14 22.12
CA LEU A 98 10.19 12.05 22.55
C LEU A 98 10.90 10.85 21.93
N PHE A 99 10.25 9.69 21.84
CA PHE A 99 10.87 8.51 21.23
C PHE A 99 11.24 8.78 19.77
N THR A 100 10.31 9.32 18.97
CA THR A 100 10.57 9.60 17.55
C THR A 100 11.65 10.68 17.40
N VAL A 101 11.61 11.74 18.21
CA VAL A 101 12.63 12.80 18.20
C VAL A 101 14.01 12.24 18.56
N ILE A 102 14.12 11.46 19.63
CA ILE A 102 15.37 10.84 20.07
C ILE A 102 15.90 9.90 18.98
N TYR A 103 15.03 9.06 18.39
CA TYR A 103 15.44 8.16 17.31
C TYR A 103 16.03 8.93 16.12
N ILE A 104 15.36 9.99 15.66
CA ILE A 104 15.85 10.80 14.52
C ILE A 104 17.19 11.44 14.85
N LEU A 105 17.35 12.03 16.05
CA LEU A 105 18.60 12.68 16.44
C LEU A 105 19.77 11.70 16.64
N LEU A 106 19.49 10.45 17.04
CA LEU A 106 20.51 9.43 17.24
C LEU A 106 20.90 8.67 15.96
N LYS A 107 19.93 8.43 15.07
CA LYS A 107 20.12 7.55 13.90
C LYS A 107 20.19 8.29 12.58
N TRP A 108 19.48 9.40 12.47
CA TRP A 108 19.44 10.22 11.27
C TRP A 108 20.05 11.59 11.62
N ASN A 109 19.53 12.68 11.03
CA ASN A 109 20.04 14.03 11.26
C ASN A 109 18.91 14.99 11.70
N TYR A 110 19.31 16.17 12.16
CA TYR A 110 18.36 17.20 12.61
C TYR A 110 17.54 17.80 11.44
N ILE A 111 18.02 17.73 10.20
CA ILE A 111 17.29 18.23 9.01
C ILE A 111 16.00 17.43 8.84
N PHE A 112 16.04 16.12 9.01
CA PHE A 112 14.86 15.25 8.94
C PHE A 112 13.82 15.65 10.00
N LEU A 113 14.27 15.93 11.24
CA LEU A 113 13.39 16.38 12.30
C LEU A 113 12.74 17.73 11.97
N LEU A 114 13.52 18.70 11.45
CA LEU A 114 13.01 20.00 11.05
C LEU A 114 11.93 19.86 9.96
N LEU A 115 12.21 19.08 8.91
CA LEU A 115 11.26 18.86 7.82
C LEU A 115 9.95 18.22 8.30
N LEU A 116 10.03 17.25 9.22
CA LEU A 116 8.85 16.62 9.82
C LEU A 116 8.06 17.57 10.73
N LEU A 117 8.71 18.54 11.38
CA LEU A 117 8.08 19.52 12.28
C LEU A 117 7.37 20.66 11.56
N ILE A 118 7.80 21.02 10.34
CA ILE A 118 7.21 22.14 9.59
C ILE A 118 5.71 21.96 9.40
N GLN A 119 5.27 20.78 8.92
CA GLN A 119 3.85 20.57 8.62
C GLN A 119 2.99 20.63 9.90
N PRO A 120 3.29 19.91 11.00
CA PRO A 120 2.55 20.08 12.25
C PRO A 120 2.52 21.52 12.76
N ALA A 121 3.64 22.25 12.70
CA ALA A 121 3.69 23.64 13.13
C ALA A 121 2.75 24.53 12.30
N VAL A 122 2.77 24.41 10.97
CA VAL A 122 1.90 25.18 10.07
C VAL A 122 0.43 24.85 10.32
N PHE A 123 0.06 23.57 10.39
CA PHE A 123 -1.33 23.16 10.59
C PHE A 123 -1.88 23.55 11.97
N LEU A 124 -1.07 23.49 13.05
CA LEU A 124 -1.48 24.00 14.36
C LEU A 124 -1.80 25.49 14.32
N ASN A 125 -0.90 26.30 13.75
CA ASN A 125 -1.10 27.75 13.66
C ASN A 125 -2.36 28.08 12.86
N ILE A 126 -2.57 27.41 11.72
CA ILE A 126 -3.75 27.61 10.89
C ILE A 126 -5.03 27.21 11.63
N ARG A 127 -4.98 26.13 12.41
CA ARG A 127 -6.11 25.69 13.23
C ARG A 127 -6.44 26.72 14.31
N TYR A 128 -5.44 27.27 15.01
CA TYR A 128 -5.64 28.30 16.03
C TYR A 128 -6.19 29.61 15.45
N LEU A 129 -5.78 29.99 14.24
CA LEU A 129 -6.16 31.26 13.62
C LEU A 129 -7.53 31.24 12.91
N TYR A 130 -7.81 30.23 12.09
CA TYR A 130 -8.93 30.28 11.14
C TYR A 130 -10.08 29.32 11.46
N GLN A 131 -9.84 28.27 12.27
CA GLN A 131 -10.80 27.25 12.74
C GLN A 131 -11.75 26.62 11.70
N ASN A 132 -11.57 26.88 10.41
CA ASN A 132 -12.45 26.44 9.32
C ASN A 132 -11.81 25.32 8.49
N LYS A 133 -12.64 24.56 7.76
CA LYS A 133 -12.17 23.42 6.94
C LYS A 133 -11.50 23.85 5.64
N SER A 134 -11.83 25.03 5.12
CA SER A 134 -11.28 25.55 3.86
C SER A 134 -9.78 25.81 3.98
N SER A 135 -9.37 26.50 5.04
CA SER A 135 -7.97 26.78 5.36
C SER A 135 -7.17 25.49 5.50
N VAL A 136 -7.72 24.46 6.15
CA VAL A 136 -7.05 23.14 6.29
C VAL A 136 -6.80 22.49 4.93
N TRP A 137 -7.80 22.48 4.04
CA TRP A 137 -7.62 21.94 2.69
C TRP A 137 -6.65 22.76 1.85
N MET A 138 -6.67 24.09 1.99
CA MET A 138 -5.69 24.97 1.33
C MET A 138 -4.27 24.65 1.79
N SER A 139 -4.04 24.49 3.09
CA SER A 139 -2.74 24.08 3.65
C SER A 139 -2.29 22.72 3.15
N SER A 140 -3.20 21.74 3.13
CA SER A 140 -2.90 20.41 2.60
C SER A 140 -2.51 20.48 1.12
N SER A 141 -3.24 21.24 0.31
CA SER A 141 -2.95 21.38 -1.12
C SER A 141 -1.61 22.07 -1.38
N ILE A 142 -1.30 23.14 -0.64
CA ILE A 142 0.01 23.81 -0.72
C ILE A 142 1.13 22.87 -0.28
N SER A 143 0.94 22.14 0.82
CA SER A 143 1.92 21.15 1.30
C SER A 143 2.15 20.06 0.27
N LEU A 144 1.08 19.49 -0.32
CA LEU A 144 1.22 18.49 -1.38
C LEU A 144 1.94 19.02 -2.62
N ALA A 145 1.69 20.28 -3.02
CA ALA A 145 2.41 20.90 -4.13
C ALA A 145 3.91 21.03 -3.83
N LEU A 146 4.27 21.48 -2.62
CA LEU A 146 5.66 21.58 -2.17
C LEU A 146 6.34 20.21 -2.06
N LEU A 147 5.62 19.18 -1.58
CA LEU A 147 6.15 17.81 -1.48
C LEU A 147 6.37 17.18 -2.87
N ASN A 148 5.48 17.43 -3.82
CA ASN A 148 5.68 17.01 -5.21
C ASN A 148 6.90 17.71 -5.84
N TYR A 149 7.09 19.01 -5.57
CA TYR A 149 8.28 19.72 -6.00
C TYR A 149 9.55 19.14 -5.35
N LEU A 150 9.51 18.88 -4.04
CA LEU A 150 10.62 18.23 -3.32
C LEU A 150 10.98 16.88 -3.94
N LYS A 151 9.99 16.01 -4.20
CA LYS A 151 10.18 14.71 -4.85
C LYS A 151 10.89 14.84 -6.21
N SER A 152 10.61 15.88 -6.97
CA SER A 152 11.23 16.14 -8.28
C SER A 152 12.71 16.54 -8.16
N ILE A 153 13.06 17.34 -7.15
CA ILE A 153 14.44 17.86 -6.99
C ILE A 153 15.33 16.96 -6.12
N VAL A 154 14.76 16.01 -5.38
CA VAL A 154 15.52 15.23 -4.38
C VAL A 154 16.62 14.35 -4.97
N ASN A 155 16.46 13.96 -6.24
CA ASN A 155 17.46 13.18 -6.96
C ASN A 155 18.66 14.03 -7.42
N ASN A 156 18.69 15.33 -7.11
CA ASN A 156 19.84 16.18 -7.40
C ASN A 156 21.01 15.80 -6.48
N PRO A 157 22.18 15.39 -7.04
CA PRO A 157 23.35 15.00 -6.26
C PRO A 157 23.77 16.04 -5.21
N ASP A 158 23.72 17.34 -5.54
CA ASP A 158 24.12 18.42 -4.64
C ASP A 158 23.25 18.47 -3.37
N LEU A 159 21.96 18.16 -3.51
CA LEU A 159 21.01 18.14 -2.40
C LEU A 159 21.21 16.90 -1.53
N ILE A 160 21.48 15.74 -2.14
CA ILE A 160 21.79 14.49 -1.42
C ILE A 160 23.07 14.67 -0.60
N GLU A 161 24.11 15.27 -1.19
CA GLU A 161 25.37 15.58 -0.51
C GLU A 161 25.16 16.54 0.66
N THR A 162 24.33 17.57 0.48
CA THR A 162 23.98 18.51 1.56
C THR A 162 23.26 17.82 2.72
N ILE A 163 22.36 16.89 2.42
CA ILE A 163 21.57 16.15 3.43
C ILE A 163 22.42 15.04 4.09
N LYS A 164 23.53 14.62 3.48
CA LYS A 164 24.46 13.58 4.00
C LYS A 164 23.73 12.31 4.45
N SER A 165 22.78 11.85 3.65
CA SER A 165 21.93 10.69 3.97
C SER A 165 21.88 9.73 2.80
N LYS A 166 21.48 8.48 3.06
CA LYS A 166 21.39 7.45 2.01
C LYS A 166 20.06 7.54 1.27
N ASP A 167 20.02 7.05 0.03
CA ASP A 167 18.84 7.14 -0.84
C ASP A 167 17.58 6.54 -0.19
N TYR A 168 17.72 5.41 0.50
CA TYR A 168 16.59 4.79 1.20
C TYR A 168 16.11 5.58 2.42
N GLU A 169 16.98 6.36 3.08
CA GLU A 169 16.57 7.24 4.20
C GLU A 169 15.77 8.43 3.67
N ILE A 170 16.25 9.01 2.57
CA ILE A 170 15.56 10.08 1.86
C ILE A 170 14.20 9.60 1.35
N TYR A 171 14.14 8.40 0.78
CA TYR A 171 12.87 7.79 0.35
C TYR A 171 11.87 7.68 1.52
N VAL A 172 12.32 7.12 2.66
CA VAL A 172 11.48 7.01 3.86
C VAL A 172 11.02 8.39 4.34
N LEU A 173 11.90 9.40 4.34
CA LEU A 173 11.54 10.77 4.73
C LEU A 173 10.44 11.34 3.85
N ILE A 174 10.57 11.23 2.53
CA ILE A 174 9.55 11.73 1.59
C ILE A 174 8.21 11.05 1.86
N CYS A 175 8.19 9.71 1.93
CA CYS A 175 6.97 8.97 2.26
C CYS A 175 6.37 9.44 3.60
N SER A 176 7.21 9.63 4.62
CA SER A 176 6.79 10.13 5.94
C SER A 176 6.18 11.52 5.88
N LEU A 177 6.70 12.42 5.04
CA LEU A 177 6.16 13.76 4.85
C LEU A 177 4.79 13.74 4.15
N PHE A 178 4.57 12.83 3.19
CA PHE A 178 3.24 12.63 2.57
C PHE A 178 2.23 12.06 3.57
N TRP A 179 2.64 11.10 4.41
CA TRP A 179 1.81 10.59 5.50
C TRP A 179 1.54 11.65 6.58
N MET A 180 2.54 12.49 6.89
CA MET A 180 2.39 13.59 7.83
C MET A 180 1.34 14.58 7.34
N ASN A 181 1.32 14.93 6.05
CA ASN A 181 0.29 15.79 5.49
C ASN A 181 -1.12 15.23 5.71
N LEU A 182 -1.30 13.92 5.49
CA LEU A 182 -2.57 13.23 5.74
C LEU A 182 -2.93 13.24 7.24
N LYS A 183 -1.96 13.00 8.14
CA LYS A 183 -2.19 13.07 9.59
C LYS A 183 -2.62 14.47 10.01
N CYS A 184 -1.87 15.49 9.61
CA CYS A 184 -2.19 16.90 9.85
C CYS A 184 -3.61 17.24 9.39
N THR A 185 -3.94 16.86 8.16
CA THR A 185 -5.26 17.10 7.56
C THR A 185 -6.38 16.38 8.33
N SER A 186 -6.22 15.09 8.62
CA SER A 186 -7.22 14.30 9.34
C SER A 186 -7.49 14.84 10.75
N PHE A 187 -6.45 15.21 11.52
CA PHE A 187 -6.65 15.81 12.83
C PHE A 187 -7.46 17.09 12.73
N CYS A 188 -7.05 18.02 11.86
CA CYS A 188 -7.69 19.34 11.75
C CYS A 188 -9.12 19.27 11.18
N LEU A 189 -9.47 18.26 10.38
CA LEU A 189 -10.82 18.07 9.85
C LEU A 189 -11.76 17.34 10.83
N GLU A 190 -11.22 16.44 11.66
CA GLU A 190 -12.00 15.54 12.51
C GLU A 190 -12.10 15.99 13.97
N ASN A 191 -11.10 16.73 14.48
CA ASN A 191 -11.12 17.30 15.82
C ASN A 191 -11.80 18.68 15.80
N THR A 192 -13.10 18.69 16.03
CA THR A 192 -13.93 19.91 16.02
C THR A 192 -13.90 20.67 17.35
N GLU A 193 -13.36 20.09 18.41
CA GLU A 193 -13.27 20.69 19.75
C GLU A 193 -11.92 21.40 19.98
N ASN A 194 -11.70 21.90 21.20
CA ASN A 194 -10.49 22.63 21.59
C ASN A 194 -9.22 21.90 21.15
N THR A 195 -8.41 22.58 20.32
CA THR A 195 -7.20 22.00 19.74
C THR A 195 -6.11 21.87 20.80
N ASN A 196 -5.85 20.63 21.22
CA ASN A 196 -4.75 20.29 22.12
C ASN A 196 -3.48 19.94 21.31
N ALA A 197 -2.47 20.79 21.42
CA ALA A 197 -1.19 20.58 20.71
C ALA A 197 -0.50 19.27 21.10
N LEU A 198 -0.65 18.80 22.35
CA LEU A 198 -0.04 17.54 22.79
C LEU A 198 -0.68 16.34 22.08
N ASP A 199 -2.01 16.35 21.91
CA ASP A 199 -2.73 15.27 21.23
C ASP A 199 -2.37 15.22 19.75
N PHE A 200 -2.24 16.41 19.15
CA PHE A 200 -1.84 16.54 17.77
C PHE A 200 -0.42 16.06 17.52
N LEU A 201 0.55 16.54 18.29
CA LEU A 201 1.95 16.14 18.13
C LEU A 201 2.16 14.65 18.44
N SER A 202 1.47 14.12 19.46
CA SER A 202 1.47 12.69 19.77
C SER A 202 0.98 11.84 18.59
N TYR A 203 -0.04 12.29 17.87
CA TYR A 203 -0.56 11.62 16.67
C TYR A 203 0.40 11.71 15.47
N CYS A 204 0.91 12.91 15.19
CA CYS A 204 1.88 13.16 14.12
C CYS A 204 3.15 12.32 14.29
N PHE A 205 3.76 12.38 15.47
CA PHE A 205 5.02 11.70 15.81
C PHE A 205 4.82 10.30 16.38
N TYR A 206 3.63 9.70 16.23
CA TYR A 206 3.37 8.36 16.71
C TYR A 206 4.32 7.33 16.06
N PRO A 207 5.24 6.70 16.83
CA PRO A 207 6.35 5.95 16.26
C PRO A 207 5.92 4.81 15.31
N PRO A 208 4.95 3.95 15.66
CA PRO A 208 4.61 2.82 14.80
C PRO A 208 4.17 3.19 13.38
N THR A 209 3.68 4.41 13.11
CA THR A 209 3.23 4.80 11.76
C THR A 209 3.87 6.08 11.22
N VAL A 210 4.88 6.64 11.89
CA VAL A 210 5.52 7.88 11.42
C VAL A 210 6.35 7.66 10.15
N PHE A 211 7.06 6.53 10.06
CA PHE A 211 7.96 6.23 8.94
C PHE A 211 7.42 5.22 7.92
N SER A 212 6.39 4.45 8.28
CA SER A 212 6.02 3.25 7.53
C SER A 212 4.53 3.12 7.21
N GLY A 213 3.65 4.00 7.70
CA GLY A 213 2.21 3.77 7.61
C GLY A 213 1.76 2.46 8.32
N PRO A 214 0.53 1.97 8.09
CA PRO A 214 -0.50 2.56 7.25
C PRO A 214 -1.05 3.84 7.87
N PHE A 215 -1.81 4.60 7.08
CA PHE A 215 -2.55 5.73 7.60
C PHE A 215 -3.66 5.27 8.57
N ILE A 216 -3.69 5.86 9.76
CA ILE A 216 -4.72 5.66 10.79
C ILE A 216 -5.38 7.01 10.98
N LEU A 217 -6.70 7.10 10.86
CA LEU A 217 -7.42 8.36 11.07
C LEU A 217 -7.30 8.81 12.52
N TYR A 218 -7.35 10.13 12.76
CA TYR A 218 -7.20 10.66 14.11
C TYR A 218 -8.23 10.09 15.11
N LYS A 219 -9.51 9.98 14.70
CA LYS A 219 -10.56 9.40 15.56
C LYS A 219 -10.33 7.93 15.91
N ASP A 220 -9.65 7.18 15.06
CA ASP A 220 -9.29 5.81 15.35
C ASP A 220 -8.06 5.74 16.27
N PHE A 221 -7.12 6.68 16.11
CA PHE A 221 -5.95 6.82 16.97
C PHE A 221 -6.30 7.24 18.40
N GLU A 222 -7.19 8.22 18.60
CA GLU A 222 -7.52 8.76 19.94
C GLU A 222 -8.18 7.72 20.87
N THR A 223 -8.69 6.61 20.31
CA THR A 223 -9.24 5.47 21.09
C THR A 223 -8.24 4.89 22.10
N CYS A 224 -6.94 5.03 21.85
CA CYS A 224 -5.90 4.58 22.78
C CYS A 224 -5.86 5.40 24.08
N TYR A 225 -6.37 6.64 24.08
CA TYR A 225 -6.42 7.49 25.27
C TYR A 225 -7.58 7.13 26.19
N ASN A 226 -8.65 6.57 25.65
CA ASN A 226 -9.84 6.18 26.40
C ASN A 226 -9.74 4.76 27.01
N SER A 227 -8.64 4.06 26.76
CA SER A 227 -8.50 2.66 27.14
C SER A 227 -7.29 2.40 28.04
N ASN A 228 -7.55 1.78 29.19
CA ASN A 228 -6.49 1.25 30.06
C ASN A 228 -5.84 0.04 29.37
N ILE A 229 -4.52 0.09 29.14
CA ILE A 229 -3.79 -1.08 28.66
C ILE A 229 -3.50 -1.97 29.87
N GLU A 230 -4.31 -3.02 30.02
CA GLU A 230 -3.98 -4.11 30.94
C GLU A 230 -3.01 -5.08 30.28
N PHE A 231 -1.93 -5.44 30.98
CA PHE A 231 -1.04 -6.50 30.53
C PHE A 231 -1.83 -7.81 30.45
N SER A 232 -1.78 -8.46 29.29
CA SER A 232 -2.47 -9.72 29.06
C SER A 232 -1.61 -10.62 28.19
N LEU A 233 -1.36 -11.84 28.69
CA LEU A 233 -0.59 -12.85 27.97
C LEU A 233 -1.18 -13.13 26.58
N TRP A 234 -2.51 -13.10 26.44
CA TRP A 234 -3.17 -13.26 25.15
C TRP A 234 -2.79 -12.15 24.16
N ARG A 235 -2.68 -10.91 24.62
CA ARG A 235 -2.27 -9.77 23.78
C ARG A 235 -0.82 -9.91 23.34
N CYS A 236 0.08 -10.30 24.25
CA CYS A 236 1.47 -10.58 23.92
C CYS A 236 1.60 -11.72 22.92
N LYS A 237 0.84 -12.82 23.10
CA LYS A 237 0.76 -13.93 22.13
C LYS A 237 0.22 -13.48 20.78
N LYS A 238 -0.80 -12.62 20.74
CA LYS A 238 -1.34 -12.06 19.50
C LYS A 238 -0.32 -11.18 18.78
N LEU A 239 0.37 -10.30 19.51
CA LEU A 239 1.45 -9.46 18.97
C LEU A 239 2.57 -10.33 18.40
N ALA A 240 3.09 -11.29 19.18
CA ALA A 240 4.15 -12.20 18.75
C ALA A 240 3.74 -13.00 17.50
N ARG A 241 2.52 -13.55 17.47
CA ARG A 241 1.99 -14.28 16.30
C ARG A 241 1.97 -13.40 15.05
N ASN A 242 1.51 -12.16 15.17
CA ASN A 242 1.45 -11.25 14.02
C ASN A 242 2.84 -10.84 13.54
N LEU A 243 3.78 -10.55 14.46
CA LEU A 243 5.16 -10.24 14.10
C LEU A 243 5.86 -11.43 13.43
N ILE A 244 5.63 -12.65 13.91
CA ILE A 244 6.13 -13.89 13.27
C ILE A 244 5.56 -14.03 11.85
N LYS A 245 4.29 -13.71 11.62
CA LYS A 245 3.70 -13.71 10.28
C LYS A 245 4.37 -12.67 9.36
N SER A 246 4.60 -11.45 9.85
CA SER A 246 5.33 -10.42 9.09
C SER A 246 6.76 -10.86 8.77
N LEU A 247 7.45 -11.47 9.74
CA LEU A 247 8.81 -12.01 9.53
C LEU A 247 8.82 -13.14 8.50
N PHE A 248 7.85 -14.05 8.55
CA PHE A 248 7.70 -15.11 7.56
C PHE A 248 7.58 -14.55 6.14
N TRP A 249 6.67 -13.59 5.92
CA TRP A 249 6.50 -12.97 4.60
C TRP A 249 7.72 -12.17 4.16
N PHE A 250 8.40 -11.49 5.09
CA PHE A 250 9.66 -10.81 4.83
C PHE A 250 10.74 -11.79 4.34
N SER A 251 10.96 -12.90 5.07
CA SER A 251 11.92 -13.94 4.70
C SER A 251 11.55 -14.60 3.37
N PHE A 252 10.27 -14.90 3.15
CA PHE A 252 9.77 -15.46 1.90
C PHE A 252 10.10 -14.54 0.72
N LEU A 253 9.76 -13.24 0.81
CA LEU A 253 10.00 -12.28 -0.26
C LEU A 253 11.50 -12.08 -0.51
N TYR A 254 12.30 -11.98 0.55
CA TYR A 254 13.75 -11.88 0.47
C TYR A 254 14.37 -13.08 -0.27
N ILE A 255 13.89 -14.30 0.00
CA ILE A 255 14.33 -15.52 -0.70
C ILE A 255 13.86 -15.50 -2.17
N CYS A 256 12.62 -15.10 -2.46
CA CYS A 256 12.10 -15.04 -3.83
C CYS A 256 12.96 -14.17 -4.76
N LEU A 257 13.49 -13.04 -4.27
CA LEU A 257 14.36 -12.13 -5.04
C LEU A 257 15.72 -12.72 -5.46
N HIS A 258 16.07 -13.92 -4.98
CA HIS A 258 17.24 -14.66 -5.45
C HIS A 258 16.98 -15.49 -6.71
N PHE A 259 15.70 -15.67 -7.06
CA PHE A 259 15.25 -16.54 -8.16
C PHE A 259 14.34 -15.82 -9.16
N VAL A 260 13.60 -14.81 -8.69
CA VAL A 260 12.65 -14.04 -9.50
C VAL A 260 13.17 -12.61 -9.58
N TYR A 261 13.95 -12.32 -10.63
CA TYR A 261 14.57 -11.01 -10.86
C TYR A 261 13.56 -10.00 -11.42
N LEU A 262 12.53 -9.71 -10.63
CA LEU A 262 11.36 -8.95 -11.03
C LEU A 262 11.63 -7.44 -11.17
N ASN A 263 12.35 -6.83 -10.23
CA ASN A 263 12.54 -5.39 -10.22
C ASN A 263 13.59 -4.99 -11.26
N ALA A 264 14.69 -5.74 -11.33
CA ALA A 264 15.68 -5.58 -12.39
C ALA A 264 15.03 -5.70 -13.78
N SER A 265 14.13 -6.69 -13.97
CA SER A 265 13.42 -6.86 -15.24
C SER A 265 12.59 -5.62 -15.64
N ALA A 266 12.04 -4.85 -14.71
CA ALA A 266 11.26 -3.66 -15.00
C ALA A 266 12.09 -2.52 -15.64
N TYR A 267 13.40 -2.49 -15.37
CA TYR A 267 14.34 -1.52 -15.95
C TYR A 267 14.94 -1.95 -17.30
N HIS A 268 14.59 -3.14 -17.79
CA HIS A 268 15.08 -3.70 -19.06
C HIS A 268 13.95 -3.88 -20.09
N PRO A 269 13.53 -2.82 -20.81
CA PRO A 269 12.46 -2.88 -21.80
C PRO A 269 12.66 -3.98 -22.84
N GLN A 270 13.89 -4.22 -23.29
CA GLN A 270 14.20 -5.24 -24.30
C GLN A 270 13.91 -6.65 -23.79
N LEU A 271 14.09 -6.93 -22.50
CA LEU A 271 13.68 -8.20 -21.91
C LEU A 271 12.17 -8.33 -21.94
N ILE A 272 11.45 -7.33 -21.41
CA ILE A 272 9.99 -7.36 -21.25
C ILE A 272 9.26 -7.45 -22.60
N GLU A 273 9.73 -6.72 -23.62
CA GLU A 273 9.14 -6.74 -24.96
C GLU A 273 9.25 -8.11 -25.64
N ASN A 274 10.33 -8.84 -25.35
CA ASN A 274 10.61 -10.16 -25.93
C ASN A 274 9.97 -11.33 -25.16
N LEU A 275 9.34 -11.09 -24.01
CA LEU A 275 8.66 -12.14 -23.25
C LEU A 275 7.45 -12.69 -24.02
N ASP A 276 7.34 -14.02 -24.08
CA ASP A 276 6.11 -14.68 -24.50
C ASP A 276 4.97 -14.40 -23.51
N SER A 277 3.71 -14.59 -23.92
CA SER A 277 2.56 -14.15 -23.12
C SER A 277 2.48 -14.81 -21.74
N TRP A 278 2.86 -16.09 -21.61
CA TRP A 278 2.95 -16.75 -20.31
C TRP A 278 3.96 -16.07 -19.38
N SER A 279 5.16 -15.77 -19.88
CA SER A 279 6.19 -15.08 -19.11
C SER A 279 5.82 -13.63 -18.81
N LEU A 280 5.20 -12.92 -19.75
CA LEU A 280 4.76 -11.54 -19.54
C LEU A 280 3.64 -11.45 -18.48
N TYR A 281 2.63 -12.31 -18.54
CA TYR A 281 1.58 -12.33 -17.51
C TYR A 281 2.10 -12.83 -16.16
N GLY A 282 3.05 -13.77 -16.16
CA GLY A 282 3.76 -14.22 -14.97
C GLY A 282 4.55 -13.09 -14.31
N PHE A 283 5.25 -12.29 -15.11
CA PHE A 283 5.90 -11.05 -14.66
C PHE A 283 4.90 -10.09 -14.03
N GLY A 284 3.79 -9.82 -14.72
CA GLY A 284 2.71 -8.95 -14.22
C GLY A 284 2.17 -9.41 -12.87
N TYR A 285 1.86 -10.70 -12.75
CA TYR A 285 1.37 -11.27 -11.50
C TYR A 285 2.41 -11.21 -10.37
N ALA A 286 3.68 -11.53 -10.67
CA ALA A 286 4.77 -11.48 -9.71
C ALA A 286 5.00 -10.04 -9.20
N MET A 287 4.95 -9.03 -10.06
CA MET A 287 5.04 -7.62 -9.65
C MET A 287 3.88 -7.25 -8.71
N GLY A 288 2.65 -7.62 -9.05
CA GLY A 288 1.50 -7.33 -8.19
C GLY A 288 1.60 -7.99 -6.82
N GLN A 289 2.06 -9.24 -6.75
CA GLN A 289 2.25 -9.95 -5.48
C GLN A 289 3.42 -9.39 -4.67
N PHE A 290 4.51 -9.00 -5.34
CA PHE A 290 5.63 -8.30 -4.70
C PHE A 290 5.15 -7.00 -4.05
N PHE A 291 4.42 -6.18 -4.81
CA PHE A 291 3.80 -4.94 -4.33
C PHE A 291 2.88 -5.21 -3.12
N HIS A 292 1.98 -6.20 -3.20
CA HIS A 292 1.11 -6.58 -2.09
C HIS A 292 1.88 -6.98 -0.82
N LEU A 293 2.89 -7.84 -0.95
CA LEU A 293 3.64 -8.36 0.20
C LEU A 293 4.47 -7.28 0.90
N LYS A 294 5.00 -6.29 0.17
CA LYS A 294 5.67 -5.11 0.77
C LYS A 294 4.81 -4.47 1.87
N TYR A 295 3.55 -4.17 1.54
CA TYR A 295 2.62 -3.56 2.49
C TYR A 295 2.11 -4.53 3.55
N VAL A 296 1.97 -5.84 3.27
CA VAL A 296 1.66 -6.83 4.32
C VAL A 296 2.73 -6.86 5.40
N ILE A 297 4.00 -6.78 5.01
CA ILE A 297 5.13 -6.77 5.95
C ILE A 297 5.17 -5.44 6.72
N GLN A 298 5.26 -4.34 5.99
CA GLN A 298 5.45 -3.01 6.56
C GLN A 298 4.25 -2.60 7.43
N TYR A 299 3.02 -2.71 6.92
CA TYR A 299 1.82 -2.40 7.71
C TYR A 299 1.57 -3.45 8.78
N GLY A 300 1.95 -4.71 8.56
CA GLY A 300 1.83 -5.79 9.55
C GLY A 300 2.54 -5.49 10.86
N ILE A 301 3.77 -4.98 10.79
CA ILE A 301 4.55 -4.62 11.98
C ILE A 301 3.94 -3.41 12.69
N SER A 302 3.71 -2.33 11.95
CA SER A 302 3.14 -1.08 12.47
C SER A 302 1.77 -1.26 13.13
N THR A 303 0.84 -1.94 12.45
CA THR A 303 -0.52 -2.15 12.96
C THR A 303 -0.57 -3.17 14.09
N SER A 304 0.36 -4.13 14.15
CA SER A 304 0.42 -5.06 15.27
C SER A 304 0.80 -4.36 16.57
N ILE A 305 1.76 -3.43 16.50
CA ILE A 305 2.16 -2.60 17.64
C ILE A 305 1.02 -1.64 18.02
N ALA A 306 0.45 -0.92 17.06
CA ALA A 306 -0.65 -0.01 17.32
C ALA A 306 -1.91 -0.70 17.89
N SER A 307 -2.27 -1.87 17.37
CA SER A 307 -3.36 -2.69 17.92
C SER A 307 -3.03 -3.17 19.33
N PHE A 308 -1.75 -3.50 19.60
CA PHE A 308 -1.30 -3.82 20.94
C PHE A 308 -1.42 -2.62 21.88
N GLU A 309 -1.45 -1.38 21.40
CA GLU A 309 -1.72 -0.17 22.21
C GLU A 309 -3.22 0.23 22.26
N ARG A 310 -4.11 -0.64 21.77
CA ARG A 310 -5.57 -0.44 21.67
C ARG A 310 -5.99 0.68 20.71
N ILE A 311 -5.16 1.01 19.73
CA ILE A 311 -5.60 1.82 18.60
C ILE A 311 -6.47 0.96 17.70
N ASN A 312 -7.57 1.53 17.21
CA ASN A 312 -8.35 0.91 16.15
C ASN A 312 -7.56 1.01 14.83
N VAL A 313 -6.95 -0.10 14.39
CA VAL A 313 -6.10 -0.11 13.20
C VAL A 313 -6.88 -0.58 11.97
N PRO A 314 -6.57 -0.05 10.77
CA PRO A 314 -7.10 -0.62 9.54
C PRO A 314 -6.65 -2.07 9.36
N ASN A 315 -7.44 -2.84 8.61
CA ASN A 315 -7.04 -4.19 8.22
C ASN A 315 -5.84 -4.15 7.28
N LEU A 316 -5.04 -5.22 7.26
CA LEU A 316 -3.96 -5.39 6.29
C LEU A 316 -4.50 -5.59 4.86
N PRO A 317 -3.69 -5.28 3.84
CA PRO A 317 -4.05 -5.49 2.44
C PRO A 317 -4.50 -6.92 2.19
N ARG A 318 -5.68 -7.11 1.59
CA ARG A 318 -6.14 -8.44 1.17
C ARG A 318 -5.27 -8.95 0.01
N CYS A 319 -5.03 -10.26 -0.03
CA CYS A 319 -4.28 -10.88 -1.13
C CYS A 319 -4.93 -10.57 -2.48
N ILE A 320 -4.14 -10.01 -3.40
CA ILE A 320 -4.62 -9.61 -4.73
C ILE A 320 -5.13 -10.80 -5.55
N GLY A 321 -4.61 -12.01 -5.30
CA GLY A 321 -5.10 -13.26 -5.92
C GLY A 321 -6.48 -13.70 -5.43
N ARG A 322 -7.12 -12.94 -4.53
CA ARG A 322 -8.47 -13.17 -4.00
C ARG A 322 -9.41 -12.00 -4.25
N ILE A 323 -9.00 -10.99 -5.03
CA ILE A 323 -9.79 -9.80 -5.35
C ILE A 323 -9.96 -9.72 -6.86
N HIS A 324 -11.19 -9.61 -7.34
CA HIS A 324 -11.48 -9.44 -8.76
C HIS A 324 -12.27 -8.18 -9.11
N LEU A 325 -12.87 -7.51 -8.13
CA LEU A 325 -13.62 -6.26 -8.32
C LEU A 325 -12.73 -5.05 -8.07
N TYR A 326 -12.85 -4.03 -8.91
CA TYR A 326 -12.23 -2.72 -8.72
C TYR A 326 -12.66 -2.13 -7.38
N SER A 327 -13.95 -2.15 -7.05
CA SER A 327 -14.44 -1.60 -5.77
C SER A 327 -13.83 -2.29 -4.56
N ASP A 328 -13.64 -3.61 -4.62
CA ASP A 328 -12.98 -4.36 -3.54
C ASP A 328 -11.47 -4.08 -3.49
N MET A 329 -10.79 -3.93 -4.62
CA MET A 329 -9.38 -3.56 -4.67
C MET A 329 -9.15 -2.23 -3.94
N TRP A 330 -9.92 -1.19 -4.29
CA TRP A 330 -9.82 0.12 -3.65
C TRP A 330 -10.20 0.12 -2.18
N LYS A 331 -11.15 -0.73 -1.77
CA LYS A 331 -11.60 -0.81 -0.38
C LYS A 331 -10.63 -1.58 0.53
N TYR A 332 -9.96 -2.60 0.00
CA TYR A 332 -9.24 -3.58 0.81
C TYR A 332 -7.73 -3.66 0.58
N PHE A 333 -7.19 -2.91 -0.40
CA PHE A 333 -5.73 -2.82 -0.56
C PHE A 333 -5.11 -1.84 0.44
N ASP A 334 -5.55 -0.58 0.46
CA ASP A 334 -5.18 0.40 1.50
C ASP A 334 -6.42 0.95 2.21
N PRO A 335 -6.92 0.25 3.26
CA PRO A 335 -8.12 0.68 3.97
C PRO A 335 -7.94 2.01 4.70
N GLY A 336 -6.71 2.38 5.07
CA GLY A 336 -6.41 3.64 5.74
C GLY A 336 -6.68 4.83 4.83
N LEU A 337 -6.03 4.82 3.65
CA LEU A 337 -6.26 5.84 2.62
C LEU A 337 -7.73 5.82 2.14
N TYR A 338 -8.31 4.64 1.91
CA TYR A 338 -9.71 4.51 1.52
C TYR A 338 -10.66 5.18 2.52
N ASN A 339 -10.49 4.91 3.82
CA ASN A 339 -11.33 5.50 4.87
C ASN A 339 -11.17 7.02 4.93
N PHE A 340 -9.95 7.54 4.71
CA PHE A 340 -9.72 8.98 4.58
C PHE A 340 -10.50 9.57 3.41
N LEU A 341 -10.38 9.01 2.21
CA LEU A 341 -11.09 9.46 1.01
C LEU A 341 -12.61 9.46 1.23
N ILE A 342 -13.14 8.37 1.78
CA ILE A 342 -14.58 8.25 2.01
C ILE A 342 -15.08 9.28 3.02
N LYS A 343 -14.43 9.38 4.18
CA LYS A 343 -14.88 10.22 5.28
C LYS A 343 -14.70 11.71 5.01
N ASN A 344 -13.58 12.09 4.37
CA ASN A 344 -13.16 13.48 4.26
C ASN A 344 -13.43 14.09 2.87
N ILE A 345 -13.62 13.27 1.82
CA ILE A 345 -13.88 13.75 0.45
C ILE A 345 -15.24 13.23 -0.06
N TYR A 346 -15.40 11.93 -0.23
CA TYR A 346 -16.55 11.34 -0.92
C TYR A 346 -17.89 11.62 -0.22
N LEU A 347 -17.99 11.38 1.09
CA LEU A 347 -19.22 11.61 1.85
C LEU A 347 -19.53 13.10 2.00
N PRO A 348 -18.60 13.99 2.39
CA PRO A 348 -18.88 15.43 2.44
C PRO A 348 -19.37 16.02 1.11
N MET A 349 -18.91 15.49 -0.03
CA MET A 349 -19.36 15.94 -1.35
C MET A 349 -20.85 15.70 -1.64
N THR A 350 -21.57 14.87 -0.85
CA THR A 350 -23.04 14.73 -0.99
C THR A 350 -23.79 16.02 -0.73
N LYS A 351 -23.18 16.96 0.00
CA LYS A 351 -23.75 18.29 0.23
C LYS A 351 -23.79 19.14 -1.05
N PHE A 352 -22.92 18.85 -2.02
CA PHE A 352 -22.80 19.57 -3.29
C PHE A 352 -23.38 18.79 -4.47
N THR A 353 -23.23 17.47 -4.49
CA THR A 353 -23.74 16.62 -5.58
C THR A 353 -24.06 15.21 -5.12
N GLN A 354 -25.19 14.67 -5.59
CA GLN A 354 -25.56 13.26 -5.37
C GLN A 354 -24.91 12.31 -6.39
N ASN A 355 -24.38 12.86 -7.50
CA ASN A 355 -23.79 12.10 -8.60
C ASN A 355 -22.53 11.34 -8.14
N LYS A 356 -22.60 10.00 -8.14
CA LYS A 356 -21.50 9.13 -7.69
C LYS A 356 -20.22 9.30 -8.53
N PRO A 357 -20.27 9.28 -9.89
CA PRO A 357 -19.13 9.61 -10.73
C PRO A 357 -18.39 10.89 -10.33
N ILE A 358 -19.10 12.00 -10.14
CA ILE A 358 -18.47 13.29 -9.77
C ILE A 358 -17.77 13.18 -8.42
N ARG A 359 -18.38 12.53 -7.43
CA ARG A 359 -17.74 12.33 -6.11
C ARG A 359 -16.51 11.44 -6.19
N SER A 360 -16.57 10.38 -6.99
CA SER A 360 -15.42 9.51 -7.25
C SER A 360 -14.31 10.28 -7.96
N PHE A 361 -14.63 11.15 -8.93
CA PHE A 361 -13.66 11.99 -9.63
C PHE A 361 -12.83 12.83 -8.66
N PHE A 362 -13.44 13.51 -7.70
CA PHE A 362 -12.68 14.27 -6.69
C PHE A 362 -11.77 13.39 -5.83
N CYS A 363 -12.17 12.15 -5.52
CA CYS A 363 -11.31 11.22 -4.79
C CYS A 363 -10.10 10.81 -5.66
N PHE A 364 -10.31 10.50 -6.94
CA PHE A 364 -9.23 10.15 -7.86
C PHE A 364 -8.29 11.32 -8.17
N SER A 365 -8.82 12.54 -8.26
CA SER A 365 -8.00 13.76 -8.40
C SER A 365 -7.09 13.96 -7.18
N PHE A 366 -7.61 13.72 -5.97
CA PHE A 366 -6.79 13.75 -4.76
C PHE A 366 -5.70 12.67 -4.79
N VAL A 367 -6.07 11.42 -5.14
CA VAL A 367 -5.13 10.29 -5.24
C VAL A 367 -4.02 10.60 -6.25
N TYR A 368 -4.35 11.18 -7.41
CA TYR A 368 -3.36 11.58 -8.41
C TYR A 368 -2.34 12.57 -7.84
N VAL A 369 -2.81 13.67 -7.26
CA VAL A 369 -1.94 14.70 -6.67
C VAL A 369 -1.13 14.16 -5.49
N TRP A 370 -1.70 13.25 -4.70
CA TRP A 370 -1.04 12.65 -3.54
C TRP A 370 0.08 11.69 -3.92
N HIS A 371 -0.08 10.86 -4.96
CA HIS A 371 0.97 9.93 -5.39
C HIS A 371 2.05 10.59 -6.25
N GLY A 372 1.68 11.58 -7.06
CA GLY A 372 2.62 12.29 -7.92
C GLY A 372 2.00 12.79 -9.22
N LEU A 373 2.52 13.90 -9.75
CA LEU A 373 2.06 14.50 -11.02
C LEU A 373 2.74 13.89 -12.26
N GLU A 374 3.09 12.61 -12.21
CA GLU A 374 3.79 11.90 -13.28
C GLU A 374 2.79 11.24 -14.25
N THR A 375 3.13 11.18 -15.54
CA THR A 375 2.23 10.69 -16.60
C THR A 375 1.71 9.27 -16.34
N HIS A 376 2.54 8.39 -15.80
CA HIS A 376 2.14 7.01 -15.51
C HIS A 376 1.13 6.92 -14.35
N ILE A 377 1.24 7.80 -13.34
CA ILE A 377 0.28 7.93 -12.24
C ILE A 377 -1.05 8.51 -12.75
N PHE A 378 -0.99 9.48 -13.66
CA PHE A 378 -2.17 10.03 -14.32
C PHE A 378 -2.94 8.95 -15.10
N ILE A 379 -2.24 8.15 -15.91
CA ILE A 379 -2.84 7.02 -16.65
C ILE A 379 -3.46 6.01 -15.68
N TRP A 380 -2.74 5.61 -14.63
CA TRP A 380 -3.24 4.68 -13.61
C TRP A 380 -4.53 5.18 -12.94
N THR A 381 -4.54 6.44 -12.49
CA THR A 381 -5.71 7.02 -11.80
C THR A 381 -6.91 7.15 -12.72
N ILE A 382 -6.74 7.58 -13.97
CA ILE A 382 -7.83 7.66 -14.95
C ILE A 382 -8.38 6.28 -15.29
N LEU A 383 -7.53 5.30 -15.57
CA LEU A 383 -7.96 3.95 -15.89
C LEU A 383 -8.72 3.31 -14.72
N ASN A 384 -8.30 3.55 -13.47
CA ASN A 384 -9.03 3.09 -12.30
C ASN A 384 -10.37 3.81 -12.09
N TYR A 385 -10.42 5.13 -12.32
CA TYR A 385 -11.66 5.89 -12.27
C TYR A 385 -12.69 5.34 -13.25
N PHE A 386 -12.32 5.18 -14.52
CA PHE A 386 -13.21 4.60 -15.53
C PHE A 386 -13.52 3.13 -15.25
N GLY A 387 -12.55 2.34 -14.79
CA GLY A 387 -12.76 0.95 -14.39
C GLY A 387 -13.84 0.80 -13.33
N LEU A 388 -13.84 1.64 -12.29
CA LEU A 388 -14.90 1.69 -11.29
C LEU A 388 -16.25 2.13 -11.85
N MET A 389 -16.27 3.07 -12.81
CA MET A 389 -17.53 3.49 -13.46
C MET A 389 -18.11 2.35 -14.30
N CYS A 390 -17.28 1.70 -15.12
CA CYS A 390 -17.66 0.52 -15.90
C CYS A 390 -18.16 -0.60 -14.99
N GLU A 391 -17.44 -0.92 -13.91
CA GLU A 391 -17.89 -1.88 -12.91
C GLU A 391 -19.26 -1.47 -12.36
N SER A 392 -19.48 -0.22 -11.96
CA SER A 392 -20.76 0.20 -11.37
C SER A 392 -21.96 0.05 -12.31
N VAL A 393 -21.76 0.17 -13.62
CA VAL A 393 -22.80 -0.02 -14.65
C VAL A 393 -23.04 -1.52 -14.89
N LEU A 394 -21.96 -2.30 -14.99
CA LEU A 394 -22.01 -3.74 -15.26
C LEU A 394 -22.49 -4.56 -14.05
N TRP A 395 -22.16 -4.11 -12.82
CA TRP A 395 -22.55 -4.69 -11.54
C TRP A 395 -23.79 -4.07 -10.92
N SER A 396 -24.67 -3.44 -11.73
CA SER A 396 -25.94 -2.90 -11.26
C SER A 396 -26.58 -3.85 -10.24
N LYS A 397 -26.68 -3.40 -8.98
CA LYS A 397 -27.26 -4.13 -7.83
C LYS A 397 -28.75 -4.35 -8.03
N THR A 398 -29.12 -5.02 -9.11
CA THR A 398 -30.41 -5.62 -9.31
C THR A 398 -30.35 -6.99 -8.67
N ASP A 399 -30.72 -7.06 -7.40
CA ASP A 399 -31.28 -8.28 -6.79
C ASP A 399 -32.19 -7.87 -5.61
N LYS A 400 -33.48 -7.75 -5.89
CA LYS A 400 -34.56 -7.93 -4.90
C LYS A 400 -35.46 -9.12 -5.24
N ILE A 401 -35.16 -9.88 -6.28
CA ILE A 401 -35.95 -11.05 -6.69
C ILE A 401 -35.22 -12.30 -6.21
N LYS A 402 -35.91 -13.13 -5.41
CA LYS A 402 -35.44 -14.47 -5.03
C LYS A 402 -35.31 -15.31 -6.30
N LYS A 403 -34.11 -15.37 -6.88
CA LYS A 403 -33.80 -16.20 -8.04
C LYS A 403 -33.56 -17.64 -7.61
N ASN A 404 -33.98 -18.60 -8.44
CA ASN A 404 -33.72 -20.02 -8.22
C ASN A 404 -32.22 -20.33 -8.31
N GLY A 405 -31.76 -21.45 -7.73
CA GLY A 405 -30.33 -21.79 -7.65
C GLY A 405 -29.61 -21.88 -9.00
N GLN A 406 -30.31 -22.28 -10.07
CA GLN A 406 -29.75 -22.34 -11.42
C GLN A 406 -29.56 -20.94 -12.06
N GLU A 407 -30.51 -20.03 -11.84
CA GLU A 407 -30.41 -18.63 -12.31
C GLU A 407 -29.29 -17.88 -11.57
N GLN A 408 -29.10 -18.19 -10.28
CA GLN A 408 -27.97 -17.66 -9.51
C GLN A 408 -26.62 -18.15 -10.05
N ASN A 409 -26.53 -19.42 -10.44
CA ASN A 409 -25.31 -19.98 -11.04
C ASN A 409 -24.98 -19.36 -12.40
N TRP A 410 -25.97 -19.18 -13.27
CA TRP A 410 -25.75 -18.54 -14.57
C TRP A 410 -25.40 -17.07 -14.42
N LYS A 411 -26.08 -16.35 -13.52
CA LYS A 411 -25.73 -14.96 -13.18
C LYS A 411 -24.27 -14.87 -12.73
N ARG A 412 -23.85 -15.72 -11.79
CA ARG A 412 -22.46 -15.75 -11.33
C ARG A 412 -21.47 -16.01 -12.46
N ARG A 413 -21.73 -16.99 -13.33
CA ARG A 413 -20.84 -17.29 -14.48
C ARG A 413 -20.70 -16.08 -15.40
N LYS A 414 -21.81 -15.41 -15.71
CA LYS A 414 -21.81 -14.17 -16.50
C LYS A 414 -21.03 -13.06 -15.80
N ASP A 415 -21.29 -12.85 -14.52
CA ASP A 415 -20.65 -11.81 -13.71
C ASP A 415 -19.14 -12.06 -13.66
N CYS A 416 -18.69 -13.27 -13.29
CA CYS A 416 -17.26 -13.64 -13.28
C CYS A 416 -16.59 -13.53 -14.66
N PHE A 417 -17.31 -13.81 -15.74
CA PHE A 417 -16.78 -13.64 -17.10
C PHE A 417 -16.52 -12.16 -17.42
N ILE A 418 -17.47 -11.29 -17.09
CA ILE A 418 -17.29 -9.83 -17.23
C ILE A 418 -16.19 -9.33 -16.28
N SER A 419 -16.13 -9.83 -15.05
CA SER A 419 -15.06 -9.52 -14.09
C SER A 419 -13.69 -9.82 -14.66
N ALA A 420 -13.52 -10.92 -15.40
CA ALA A 420 -12.22 -11.35 -15.89
C ALA A 420 -11.60 -10.30 -16.83
N PHE A 421 -12.40 -9.68 -17.69
CA PHE A 421 -11.94 -8.57 -18.55
C PHE A 421 -11.61 -7.32 -17.73
N LEU A 422 -12.47 -6.95 -16.78
CA LEU A 422 -12.21 -5.80 -15.92
C LEU A 422 -10.97 -6.02 -15.04
N LEU A 423 -10.75 -7.25 -14.57
CA LEU A 423 -9.58 -7.63 -13.78
C LEU A 423 -8.30 -7.55 -14.60
N ALA A 424 -8.32 -7.95 -15.88
CA ALA A 424 -7.20 -7.76 -16.79
C ALA A 424 -6.86 -6.27 -16.94
N MET A 425 -7.87 -5.42 -17.17
CA MET A 425 -7.68 -3.97 -17.27
C MET A 425 -7.21 -3.34 -15.94
N SER A 426 -7.68 -3.87 -14.80
CA SER A 426 -7.26 -3.44 -13.48
C SER A 426 -5.77 -3.75 -13.25
N ALA A 427 -5.34 -4.95 -13.60
CA ALA A 427 -3.94 -5.35 -13.52
C ALA A 427 -3.05 -4.46 -14.39
N ILE A 428 -3.43 -4.24 -15.66
CA ILE A 428 -2.67 -3.37 -16.58
C ILE A 428 -2.57 -1.95 -16.06
N SER A 429 -3.68 -1.40 -15.54
CA SER A 429 -3.68 -0.08 -14.92
C SER A 429 -2.67 0.00 -13.77
N ASN A 430 -2.62 -1.01 -12.90
CA ASN A 430 -1.67 -1.05 -11.79
C ASN A 430 -0.21 -1.23 -12.25
N PHE A 431 0.05 -1.85 -13.41
CA PHE A 431 1.40 -1.93 -13.97
C PHE A 431 1.94 -0.56 -14.37
N TYR A 432 1.08 0.36 -14.83
CA TYR A 432 1.50 1.76 -15.01
C TYR A 432 1.94 2.40 -13.69
N PHE A 433 1.26 2.08 -12.58
CA PHE A 433 1.52 2.69 -11.28
C PHE A 433 2.89 2.32 -10.70
N PHE A 434 3.19 1.03 -10.58
CA PHE A 434 4.42 0.59 -9.89
C PHE A 434 5.55 0.14 -10.83
N ALA A 435 5.30 -0.05 -12.14
CA ALA A 435 6.35 -0.42 -13.11
C ALA A 435 6.57 0.64 -14.20
N GLY A 436 5.83 1.76 -14.15
CA GLY A 436 6.02 2.91 -15.02
C GLY A 436 5.44 2.76 -16.42
N TYR A 437 5.64 3.81 -17.21
CA TYR A 437 5.01 3.99 -18.53
C TYR A 437 5.41 2.91 -19.55
N ASN A 438 6.70 2.56 -19.60
CA ASN A 438 7.22 1.62 -20.60
C ASN A 438 6.66 0.22 -20.40
N VAL A 439 6.71 -0.30 -19.16
CA VAL A 439 6.18 -1.63 -18.83
C VAL A 439 4.66 -1.66 -19.06
N GLY A 440 3.92 -0.67 -18.57
CA GLY A 440 2.47 -0.57 -18.78
C GLY A 440 2.08 -0.63 -20.26
N ASN A 441 2.83 0.05 -21.14
CA ASN A 441 2.61 0.02 -22.58
C ASN A 441 2.86 -1.35 -23.21
N VAL A 442 3.81 -2.14 -22.72
CA VAL A 442 4.02 -3.51 -23.24
C VAL A 442 2.79 -4.37 -22.98
N PHE A 443 2.25 -4.32 -21.76
CA PHE A 443 1.02 -5.05 -21.42
C PHE A 443 -0.19 -4.57 -22.21
N PHE A 444 -0.35 -3.24 -22.34
CA PHE A 444 -1.45 -2.67 -23.10
C PHE A 444 -1.39 -3.07 -24.59
N ARG A 445 -0.21 -3.00 -25.21
CA ARG A 445 -0.01 -3.46 -26.60
C ARG A 445 -0.27 -4.96 -26.75
N ARG A 446 0.09 -5.78 -25.75
CA ARG A 446 -0.13 -7.24 -25.80
C ARG A 446 -1.60 -7.63 -25.91
N LEU A 447 -2.53 -6.82 -25.38
CA LEU A 447 -3.97 -7.04 -25.53
C LEU A 447 -4.43 -7.14 -26.99
N PHE A 448 -3.72 -6.49 -27.92
CA PHE A 448 -4.07 -6.47 -29.34
C PHE A 448 -3.14 -7.33 -30.20
N ALA A 449 -1.97 -7.72 -29.68
CA ALA A 449 -0.95 -8.43 -30.43
C ALA A 449 -1.03 -9.97 -30.36
N ASP A 450 -1.52 -10.54 -29.25
CA ASP A 450 -1.59 -12.00 -29.07
C ASP A 450 -2.97 -12.47 -28.62
N MET A 451 -3.87 -12.68 -29.58
CA MET A 451 -5.24 -13.12 -29.29
C MET A 451 -5.29 -14.47 -28.54
N PHE A 452 -4.42 -15.42 -28.87
CA PHE A 452 -4.43 -16.73 -28.22
C PHE A 452 -3.99 -16.63 -26.77
N GLY A 453 -2.88 -15.92 -26.50
CA GLY A 453 -2.43 -15.63 -25.14
C GLY A 453 -3.49 -14.89 -24.32
N ASN A 454 -4.19 -13.94 -24.91
CA ASN A 454 -5.27 -13.20 -24.24
C ASN A 454 -6.50 -14.09 -23.93
N ILE A 455 -6.86 -15.04 -24.79
CA ILE A 455 -7.94 -16.01 -24.50
C ILE A 455 -7.56 -16.87 -23.28
N VAL A 456 -6.32 -17.36 -23.24
CA VAL A 456 -5.81 -18.15 -22.11
C VAL A 456 -5.78 -17.32 -20.83
N LEU A 457 -5.35 -16.06 -20.92
CA LEU A 457 -5.39 -15.10 -19.79
C LEU A 457 -6.80 -14.94 -19.24
N ILE A 458 -7.78 -14.64 -20.09
CA ILE A 458 -9.17 -14.46 -19.65
C ILE A 458 -9.75 -15.73 -19.04
N ALA A 459 -9.41 -16.92 -19.57
CA ALA A 459 -9.82 -18.19 -18.98
C ALA A 459 -9.23 -18.38 -17.56
N ALA A 460 -7.94 -18.05 -17.36
CA ALA A 460 -7.31 -18.11 -16.05
C ALA A 460 -7.89 -17.08 -15.06
N LEU A 461 -8.12 -15.84 -15.52
CA LEU A 461 -8.73 -14.78 -14.71
C LEU A 461 -10.19 -15.10 -14.35
N TYR A 462 -10.95 -15.71 -15.27
CA TYR A 462 -12.29 -16.21 -14.97
C TYR A 462 -12.27 -17.22 -13.81
N CYS A 463 -11.31 -18.14 -13.79
CA CYS A 463 -11.12 -19.07 -12.68
C CYS A 463 -10.81 -18.32 -11.37
N CYS A 464 -9.96 -17.29 -11.41
CA CYS A 464 -9.70 -16.41 -10.27
C CYS A 464 -10.99 -15.75 -9.75
N CYS A 465 -11.81 -15.18 -10.63
CA CYS A 465 -13.09 -14.58 -10.28
C CYS A 465 -14.02 -15.58 -9.61
N GLN A 466 -14.14 -16.79 -10.17
CA GLN A 466 -14.99 -17.86 -9.64
C GLN A 466 -14.60 -18.29 -8.22
N VAL A 467 -13.29 -18.37 -7.95
CA VAL A 467 -12.75 -18.71 -6.62
C VAL A 467 -12.95 -17.55 -5.65
N SER A 468 -12.68 -16.32 -6.11
CA SER A 468 -12.79 -15.11 -5.29
C SER A 468 -14.23 -14.85 -4.82
N THR A 469 -15.24 -15.20 -5.61
CA THR A 469 -16.66 -15.10 -5.21
C THR A 469 -17.07 -16.05 -4.07
N GLU A 470 -16.40 -17.21 -3.94
CA GLU A 470 -16.76 -18.24 -2.94
C GLU A 470 -16.09 -18.05 -1.60
N ILE A 471 -14.95 -17.38 -1.61
CA ILE A 471 -14.23 -17.06 -0.41
C ILE A 471 -15.06 -16.00 0.31
N PRO A 472 -15.62 -16.30 1.50
CA PRO A 472 -16.29 -15.28 2.29
C PRO A 472 -15.29 -14.14 2.53
N THR A 473 -15.80 -12.93 2.70
CA THR A 473 -14.98 -11.76 3.05
C THR A 473 -14.44 -11.88 4.48
N VAL A 474 -13.65 -12.92 4.75
CA VAL A 474 -12.96 -13.17 6.01
C VAL A 474 -11.90 -12.07 6.15
N PRO A 475 -11.94 -11.25 7.22
CA PRO A 475 -10.93 -10.23 7.46
C PRO A 475 -9.53 -10.84 7.47
N ALA A 476 -8.55 -10.15 6.87
CA ALA A 476 -7.15 -10.61 6.86
C ALA A 476 -6.57 -10.82 8.28
N SER A 477 -7.17 -10.18 9.29
CA SER A 477 -6.82 -10.36 10.71
C SER A 477 -7.24 -11.72 11.31
N GLN A 478 -8.10 -12.48 10.63
CA GLN A 478 -8.53 -13.82 11.02
C GLN A 478 -7.80 -14.96 10.28
N MET A 479 -6.97 -14.64 9.28
CA MET A 479 -6.03 -15.58 8.65
C MET A 479 -4.67 -15.46 9.32
#